data_AF-A0AA36F593-F1
#
_entry.id   AF-A0AA36F593-F1
#
_cell.length_a   1.000
_cell.length_b   1.000
_cell.length_c   1.000
_cell.angle_alpha   90.00
_cell.angle_beta   90.00
_cell.angle_gamma   90.00
#
_symmetry.space_group_name_H-M   'P 1'
#
loop_
_entity.id
_entity.type
_entity.pdbx_description
1 polymer ?
#
loop_
_entity_poly.entity_id
_entity_poly.type
_entity_poly.pdbx_seq_one_letter_code
_entity_poly.pdbx_strand_id
1 'polypeptide(L)'
;MKLFYSVLLLLFFCYISFSEGPVTCYKCMGTMVNSSCADPVNVNNISMKECPQGLCIKWTRKLGGIWYMERTCSDDLTIYISLIDRVCRTERNGNGYLCMCGKHLCNAANSPATESLYIKTIAVTAVSLIFMVLQLIL
;
A
#
# COMPACT_ATOMS: atom_id res chain seq x y z
N MET A 1 32.60 21.25 -2.31
CA MET A 1 31.17 21.67 -2.19
C MET A 1 30.21 20.81 -3.01
N LYS A 2 30.47 20.54 -4.30
CA LYS A 2 29.59 19.69 -5.16
C LYS A 2 29.34 18.27 -4.63
N LEU A 3 30.36 17.58 -4.09
CA LEU A 3 30.22 16.23 -3.54
C LEU A 3 29.33 16.20 -2.28
N PHE A 4 29.45 17.21 -1.42
CA PHE A 4 28.67 17.32 -0.18
C PHE A 4 27.18 17.53 -0.48
N TYR A 5 26.87 18.33 -1.50
CA TYR A 5 25.48 18.58 -1.93
C TYR A 5 24.85 17.36 -2.59
N SER A 6 25.62 16.59 -3.36
CA SER A 6 25.17 15.33 -3.96
C SER A 6 24.85 14.26 -2.91
N VAL A 7 25.68 14.15 -1.86
CA VAL A 7 25.42 13.26 -0.73
C VAL A 7 24.18 13.72 0.05
N LEU A 8 24.00 15.01 0.27
CA LEU A 8 22.83 15.56 0.96
C LEU A 8 21.52 15.29 0.19
N LEU A 9 21.54 15.45 -1.14
CA LEU A 9 20.42 15.12 -2.02
C LEU A 9 20.08 13.63 -1.96
N LEU A 10 21.08 12.74 -2.04
CA LEU A 10 20.86 11.29 -1.94
C LEU A 10 20.26 10.90 -0.59
N LEU A 11 20.73 11.49 0.51
CA LEU A 11 20.17 11.26 1.84
C LEU A 11 18.73 11.78 1.95
N PHE A 12 18.42 12.93 1.33
CA PHE A 12 17.07 13.49 1.32
C PHE A 12 16.09 12.65 0.48
N PHE A 13 16.53 12.16 -0.68
CA PHE A 13 15.75 11.22 -1.51
C PHE A 13 15.53 9.88 -0.80
N CYS A 14 16.55 9.35 -0.13
CA CYS A 14 16.45 8.13 0.66
C CYS A 14 15.47 8.31 1.84
N TYR A 15 15.51 9.46 2.52
CA TYR A 15 14.57 9.79 3.60
C TYR A 15 13.11 9.86 3.12
N ILE A 16 12.85 10.49 1.97
CA ILE A 16 11.50 10.54 1.37
C ILE A 16 11.02 9.15 0.93
N SER A 17 11.92 8.27 0.50
CA SER A 17 11.55 6.88 0.14
C SER A 17 11.33 5.96 1.35
N PHE A 18 11.85 6.27 2.53
CA PHE A 18 11.92 5.33 3.66
C PHE A 18 10.90 5.62 4.78
N SER A 19 10.30 6.81 4.85
CA SER A 19 9.36 7.13 5.93
C SER A 19 7.92 6.71 5.61
N GLU A 20 7.65 5.41 5.51
CA GLU A 20 6.30 4.89 5.75
C GLU A 20 6.16 4.65 7.25
N GLY A 21 5.68 5.67 7.97
CA GLY A 21 5.35 5.54 9.39
C GLY A 21 4.20 4.54 9.61
N PRO A 22 3.86 4.26 10.88
CA PRO A 22 2.80 3.31 11.21
C PRO A 22 1.48 3.68 10.51
N VAL A 23 0.79 2.67 9.97
CA VAL A 23 -0.51 2.85 9.30
C VAL A 23 -1.62 2.18 10.09
N THR A 24 -2.79 2.80 10.14
CA THR A 24 -3.98 2.22 10.77
C THR A 24 -4.83 1.53 9.71
N CYS A 25 -5.22 0.28 9.93
CA CYS A 25 -5.99 -0.50 8.97
C CYS A 25 -7.26 -1.05 9.62
N TYR A 26 -8.28 -1.30 8.82
CA TYR A 26 -9.42 -2.09 9.30
C TYR A 26 -9.00 -3.53 9.53
N LYS A 27 -9.51 -4.12 10.61
CA LYS A 27 -9.29 -5.51 11.00
C LYS A 27 -10.62 -6.23 11.18
N CYS A 28 -10.86 -7.21 10.33
CA CYS A 28 -12.03 -8.08 10.38
C CYS A 28 -11.81 -9.36 9.57
N MET A 29 -12.60 -10.38 9.88
CA MET A 29 -12.74 -11.57 9.06
C MET A 29 -14.21 -11.98 9.06
N GLY A 30 -14.78 -12.24 7.89
CA GLY A 30 -16.17 -12.62 7.74
C GLY A 30 -16.42 -13.28 6.39
N THR A 31 -17.60 -13.87 6.22
CA THR A 31 -17.99 -14.42 4.91
C THR A 31 -17.95 -13.32 3.85
N MET A 32 -17.59 -13.69 2.62
CA MET A 32 -17.48 -12.74 1.50
C MET A 32 -18.81 -12.04 1.17
N VAL A 33 -19.92 -12.64 1.59
CA VAL A 33 -21.29 -12.10 1.53
C VAL A 33 -21.91 -12.05 2.92
N ASN A 34 -22.82 -11.10 3.16
CA ASN A 34 -23.61 -10.99 4.40
C ASN A 34 -22.80 -10.86 5.70
N SER A 35 -21.58 -10.31 5.66
CA SER A 35 -20.82 -9.97 6.86
C SER A 35 -20.48 -8.48 6.89
N SER A 36 -20.21 -7.92 8.08
CA SER A 36 -19.70 -6.55 8.20
C SER A 36 -18.35 -6.36 7.51
N CYS A 37 -17.63 -7.47 7.29
CA CYS A 37 -16.38 -7.53 6.57
C CYS A 37 -16.57 -7.78 5.06
N ALA A 38 -17.79 -7.90 4.52
CA ALA A 38 -17.97 -8.01 3.07
C ALA A 38 -17.68 -6.66 2.37
N ASP A 39 -17.86 -6.61 1.06
CA ASP A 39 -18.00 -5.34 0.33
C ASP A 39 -19.49 -5.06 0.07
N PRO A 40 -19.97 -3.81 0.27
CA PRO A 40 -19.27 -2.71 0.93
C PRO A 40 -19.07 -3.00 2.43
N VAL A 41 -17.96 -2.49 2.98
CA VAL A 41 -17.61 -2.73 4.39
C VAL A 41 -18.51 -1.93 5.33
N ASN A 42 -18.94 -2.55 6.43
CA ASN A 42 -19.61 -1.84 7.52
C ASN A 42 -18.58 -1.44 8.59
N VAL A 43 -18.03 -0.23 8.44
CA VAL A 43 -16.95 0.31 9.29
C VAL A 43 -17.33 0.43 10.77
N ASN A 44 -18.63 0.52 11.08
CA ASN A 44 -19.11 0.65 12.46
C ASN A 44 -19.05 -0.68 13.24
N ASN A 45 -18.99 -1.81 12.52
CA ASN A 45 -19.04 -3.16 13.10
C ASN A 45 -17.73 -3.94 12.91
N ILE A 46 -16.60 -3.24 12.77
CA ILE A 46 -15.28 -3.83 12.63
C ILE A 46 -14.25 -3.07 13.46
N SER A 47 -13.14 -3.73 13.76
CA SER A 47 -12.06 -3.12 14.54
C SER A 47 -11.05 -2.40 13.65
N MET A 48 -10.24 -1.54 14.26
CA MET A 48 -9.05 -0.95 13.64
C MET A 48 -7.80 -1.46 14.35
N LYS A 49 -6.70 -1.57 13.62
CA LYS A 49 -5.39 -1.98 14.14
C LYS A 49 -4.29 -1.12 13.52
N GLU A 50 -3.32 -0.73 14.34
CA GLU A 50 -2.09 -0.10 13.87
C GLU A 50 -1.08 -1.15 13.39
N CYS A 51 -0.45 -0.89 12.24
CA CYS A 51 0.56 -1.71 11.61
C CYS A 51 1.91 -0.95 11.64
N PRO A 52 2.85 -1.31 12.53
CA PRO A 52 4.08 -0.56 12.75
C PRO A 52 5.01 -0.48 11.54
N GLN A 53 5.05 -1.52 10.69
CA GLN A 53 5.94 -1.60 9.54
C GLN A 53 5.23 -2.11 8.27
N GLY A 54 3.93 -1.83 8.16
CA GLY A 54 3.05 -2.58 7.27
C GLY A 54 2.20 -1.77 6.30
N LEU A 55 1.56 -2.50 5.39
CA LEU A 55 0.48 -2.03 4.52
C LEU A 55 -0.85 -2.59 5.04
N CYS A 56 -1.94 -1.89 4.72
CA CYS A 56 -3.27 -2.44 4.91
C CYS A 56 -3.57 -3.48 3.84
N ILE A 57 -4.04 -4.64 4.29
CA ILE A 57 -4.41 -5.76 3.43
C ILE A 57 -5.92 -5.92 3.41
N LYS A 58 -6.44 -6.24 2.23
CA LYS A 58 -7.78 -6.78 2.01
C LYS A 58 -7.63 -8.01 1.12
N TRP A 59 -7.95 -9.19 1.64
CA TRP A 59 -7.92 -10.42 0.84
C TRP A 59 -9.28 -11.09 0.79
N THR A 60 -9.47 -11.93 -0.21
CA THR A 60 -10.44 -13.01 -0.16
C THR A 60 -9.73 -14.34 -0.15
N ARG A 61 -10.13 -15.23 0.77
CA ARG A 61 -9.57 -16.58 0.89
C ARG A 61 -10.66 -17.61 1.05
N LYS A 62 -10.37 -18.84 0.61
CA LYS A 62 -11.26 -19.99 0.78
C LYS A 62 -10.82 -20.82 1.98
N LEU A 63 -11.73 -21.05 2.93
CA LEU A 63 -11.51 -21.89 4.10
C LEU A 63 -12.63 -22.92 4.19
N GLY A 64 -12.28 -24.21 4.23
CA GLY A 64 -13.29 -25.27 4.32
C GLY A 64 -14.33 -25.24 3.19
N GLY A 65 -13.96 -24.74 2.01
CA GLY A 65 -14.89 -24.60 0.88
C GLY A 65 -15.65 -23.27 0.81
N ILE A 66 -15.60 -22.44 1.86
CA ILE A 66 -16.35 -21.18 1.97
C ILE A 66 -15.42 -19.98 1.74
N TRP A 67 -15.93 -18.96 1.05
CA TRP A 67 -15.19 -17.72 0.78
C TRP A 67 -15.34 -16.72 1.93
N TYR A 68 -14.20 -16.23 2.41
CA TYR A 68 -14.09 -15.21 3.44
C TYR A 68 -13.42 -13.97 2.90
N MET A 69 -13.88 -12.80 3.36
CA MET A 69 -13.18 -11.53 3.26
C MET A 69 -12.40 -11.32 4.55
N GLU A 70 -11.15 -10.89 4.43
CA GLU A 70 -10.32 -10.51 5.57
C GLU A 70 -9.66 -9.18 5.30
N ARG A 71 -9.66 -8.33 6.32
CA ARG A 71 -8.93 -7.08 6.36
C ARG A 71 -7.98 -7.16 7.54
N THR A 72 -6.70 -6.87 7.32
CA THR A 72 -5.67 -6.99 8.36
C THR A 72 -4.42 -6.19 8.01
N CYS A 73 -3.44 -6.17 8.92
CA CYS A 73 -2.09 -5.67 8.67
C CYS A 73 -1.29 -6.67 7.85
N SER A 74 -0.41 -6.22 6.96
CA SER A 74 0.59 -7.08 6.32
C SER A 74 1.42 -7.86 7.32
N ASP A 75 1.71 -7.26 8.47
CA ASP A 75 2.57 -7.83 9.51
C ASP A 75 1.94 -9.07 10.17
N ASP A 76 0.61 -9.23 10.06
CA ASP A 76 -0.12 -10.40 10.56
C ASP A 76 -0.14 -11.57 9.56
N LEU A 77 0.35 -11.38 8.33
CA LEU A 77 0.32 -12.40 7.28
C LEU A 77 1.66 -13.13 7.17
N THR A 78 1.62 -14.46 7.32
CA THR A 78 2.80 -15.35 7.24
C THR A 78 3.22 -15.69 5.80
N ILE A 79 2.74 -14.94 4.80
CA ILE A 79 3.03 -15.20 3.38
C ILE A 79 4.05 -14.19 2.87
N TYR A 80 5.16 -14.71 2.31
CA TYR A 80 6.21 -13.95 1.64
C TYR A 80 5.76 -13.41 0.27
N ILE A 81 4.59 -12.78 0.18
CA ILE A 81 4.23 -12.03 -1.01
C ILE A 81 5.03 -10.74 -0.95
N SER A 82 5.75 -10.42 -2.03
CA SER A 82 6.46 -9.16 -2.18
C SER A 82 5.48 -8.00 -1.94
N LEU A 83 5.48 -7.46 -0.72
CA LEU A 83 4.61 -6.37 -0.24
C LEU A 83 4.89 -5.03 -0.96
N ILE A 84 5.63 -5.06 -2.07
CA ILE A 84 6.26 -3.90 -2.71
C ILE A 84 5.24 -3.12 -3.56
N ASP A 85 4.20 -3.78 -4.06
CA ASP A 85 3.52 -3.26 -5.24
C ASP A 85 2.29 -2.37 -4.96
N ARG A 86 1.76 -2.26 -3.73
CA ARG A 86 0.49 -1.52 -3.46
C ARG A 86 -0.60 -1.78 -4.51
N VAL A 87 -0.72 -3.03 -4.93
CA VAL A 87 -1.62 -3.48 -6.01
C VAL A 87 -2.68 -4.40 -5.45
N CYS A 88 -3.71 -4.64 -6.27
CA CYS A 88 -4.53 -5.82 -6.13
C CYS A 88 -4.10 -6.90 -7.13
N ARG A 89 -3.89 -8.11 -6.60
CA ARG A 89 -3.60 -9.31 -7.37
C ARG A 89 -4.81 -10.23 -7.30
N THR A 90 -5.16 -10.86 -8.41
CA THR A 90 -6.15 -11.94 -8.39
C THR A 90 -5.50 -13.20 -7.81
N GLU A 91 -6.26 -13.96 -7.02
CA GLU A 91 -5.86 -15.28 -6.52
C GLU A 91 -5.61 -16.24 -7.69
N ARG A 92 -4.72 -17.24 -7.51
CA ARG A 92 -4.22 -18.10 -8.60
C ARG A 92 -5.34 -18.80 -9.38
N ASN A 93 -6.43 -19.18 -8.71
CA ASN A 93 -7.57 -19.84 -9.33
C ASN A 93 -8.64 -18.86 -9.82
N GLY A 94 -8.38 -17.55 -9.78
CA GLY A 94 -9.25 -16.50 -10.31
C GLY A 94 -10.44 -16.14 -9.43
N ASN A 95 -10.63 -16.81 -8.29
CA ASN A 95 -11.85 -16.71 -7.50
C ASN A 95 -11.74 -15.74 -6.32
N GLY A 96 -10.59 -15.10 -6.16
CA GLY A 96 -10.35 -14.14 -5.10
C GLY A 96 -9.38 -13.04 -5.51
N TYR A 97 -9.12 -12.12 -4.59
CA TYR A 97 -8.22 -10.99 -4.78
C TYR A 97 -7.49 -10.67 -3.48
N LEU A 98 -6.28 -10.16 -3.61
CA LEU A 98 -5.42 -9.68 -2.54
C LEU A 98 -5.01 -8.25 -2.88
N CYS A 99 -5.48 -7.30 -2.09
CA CYS A 99 -5.22 -5.87 -2.22
C CYS A 99 -4.32 -5.37 -1.10
N MET A 100 -3.35 -4.53 -1.46
CA MET A 100 -2.42 -3.90 -0.51
C MET A 100 -2.40 -2.39 -0.72
N CYS A 101 -2.41 -1.61 0.35
CA CYS A 101 -2.35 -0.14 0.27
C CYS A 101 -1.70 0.48 1.52
N GLY A 102 -1.02 1.61 1.36
CA GLY A 102 -0.20 2.23 2.42
C GLY A 102 -0.77 3.53 3.01
N LYS A 103 -2.09 3.70 3.01
CA LYS A 103 -2.77 4.88 3.59
C LYS A 103 -3.67 4.43 4.74
N HIS A 104 -3.89 5.28 5.75
CA HIS A 104 -4.80 4.93 6.84
C HIS A 104 -6.18 4.52 6.30
N LEU A 105 -6.67 3.38 6.77
CA LEU A 105 -8.00 2.83 6.54
C LEU A 105 -8.33 2.57 5.05
N CYS A 106 -7.32 2.48 4.19
CA CYS A 106 -7.49 2.32 2.74
C CYS A 106 -8.07 0.96 2.32
N ASN A 107 -7.98 -0.06 3.18
CA ASN A 107 -8.53 -1.39 2.93
C ASN A 107 -10.06 -1.47 3.05
N ALA A 108 -10.75 -0.33 3.24
CA ALA A 108 -12.21 -0.22 3.08
C ALA A 108 -12.68 -0.13 1.63
N ALA A 109 -11.79 0.23 0.69
CA ALA A 109 -12.16 0.41 -0.69
C ALA A 109 -12.74 -0.89 -1.29
N ASN A 110 -13.81 -0.74 -2.08
CA ASN A 110 -14.21 -1.77 -3.02
C ASN A 110 -13.00 -2.02 -3.95
N SER A 111 -12.71 -3.28 -4.30
CA SER A 111 -11.54 -3.70 -5.11
C SER A 111 -11.26 -2.75 -6.30
N PRO A 112 -9.99 -2.53 -6.69
CA PRO A 112 -9.44 -1.18 -6.83
C PRO A 112 -9.73 -0.53 -8.19
N ALA A 113 -9.87 0.79 -8.15
CA ALA A 113 -9.37 1.64 -9.21
C ALA A 113 -7.83 1.64 -9.16
N THR A 114 -7.19 1.40 -10.30
CA THR A 114 -5.74 1.53 -10.48
C THR A 114 -5.32 2.99 -10.35
N GLU A 115 -4.85 3.42 -9.17
CA GLU A 115 -4.14 4.69 -9.07
C GLU A 115 -2.67 4.49 -9.49
N SER A 116 -2.35 5.03 -10.67
CA SER A 116 -1.00 4.99 -11.22
C SER A 116 -0.08 5.94 -10.45
N LEU A 117 0.85 5.37 -9.67
CA LEU A 117 1.92 6.09 -8.98
C LEU A 117 2.94 6.73 -9.96
N TYR A 118 2.83 6.43 -11.26
CA TYR A 118 3.77 6.81 -12.31
C TYR A 118 3.89 8.33 -12.52
N ILE A 119 2.84 9.10 -12.22
CA ILE A 119 2.82 10.55 -12.49
C ILE A 119 3.65 11.35 -11.47
N LYS A 120 3.77 10.88 -10.22
CA LYS A 120 4.55 11.62 -9.20
C LYS A 120 6.06 11.52 -9.42
N THR A 121 6.55 10.46 -10.04
CA THR A 121 7.98 10.22 -10.24
C THR A 121 8.57 11.12 -11.33
N ILE A 122 7.83 11.39 -12.41
CA ILE A 122 8.33 12.18 -13.57
C ILE A 122 8.57 13.64 -13.20
N ALA A 123 7.66 14.25 -12.43
CA ALA A 123 7.78 15.66 -12.05
C ALA A 123 9.05 15.92 -11.21
N VAL A 124 9.37 15.00 -10.31
CA VAL A 124 10.54 15.12 -9.41
C VAL A 124 11.85 14.90 -10.17
N THR A 125 11.89 13.96 -11.13
CA THR A 125 13.07 13.75 -11.98
C THR A 125 13.34 14.94 -12.89
N ALA A 126 12.28 15.56 -13.44
CA ALA A 126 12.41 16.71 -14.33
C ALA A 126 12.95 17.95 -13.59
N VAL A 127 12.45 18.24 -12.39
CA VAL A 127 12.92 19.36 -11.57
C VAL A 127 14.39 19.19 -11.16
N SER A 128 14.80 17.96 -10.84
CA SER A 128 16.18 17.64 -10.45
C SER A 128 17.17 17.81 -11.61
N LEU A 129 16.77 17.41 -12.84
CA LEU A 129 17.56 17.61 -14.06
C LEU A 129 17.70 19.09 -14.42
N ILE A 130 16.61 19.85 -14.34
CA ILE A 130 16.62 21.30 -14.63
C ILE A 130 17.58 22.03 -13.68
N PHE A 131 17.55 21.69 -12.38
CA PHE A 131 18.46 22.28 -11.40
C PHE A 131 19.93 21.93 -11.64
N MET A 132 20.22 20.68 -12.04
CA MET A 132 21.59 20.28 -12.41
C MET A 132 22.11 21.04 -13.63
N VAL A 133 21.27 21.21 -14.65
CA VAL A 133 21.65 21.93 -15.88
C VAL A 133 21.89 23.41 -15.58
N LEU A 134 21.06 24.04 -14.73
CA LEU A 134 21.22 25.44 -14.35
C LEU A 134 22.55 25.70 -13.60
N GLN A 135 23.01 24.76 -12.78
CA GLN A 135 24.29 24.81 -12.05
C GLN A 135 25.53 24.52 -12.93
N LEU A 136 25.33 24.07 -14.17
CA LEU A 136 26.41 23.91 -15.15
C LEU A 136 26.58 25.14 -16.06
N ILE A 137 25.51 25.94 -16.20
CA ILE A 137 25.45 27.09 -17.12
C ILE A 137 25.81 28.40 -16.39
N LEU A 138 25.52 28.49 -15.08
CA LEU A 138 25.98 29.55 -14.16
C LEU A 138 27.26 29.13 -13.43
#